data_AF-A0A839A9C1-F1
#
_entry.id   AF-A0A839A9C1-F1
#
_cell.length_a   1.000
_cell.length_b   1.000
_cell.length_c   1.000
_cell.angle_alpha   90.00
_cell.angle_beta   90.00
_cell.angle_gamma   90.00
#
_symmetry.space_group_name_H-M   'P 1'
#
loop_
_entity.id
_entity.type
_entity.pdbx_description
1 polymer ?
#
loop_
_entity_poly.entity_id
_entity_poly.type
_entity_poly.pdbx_seq_one_letter_code
_entity_poly.pdbx_strand_id
1 'polypeptide(L)'
;DVGAQEEPAVAALADGGFVIAWRSLGQDGSSYGVYAQRYDADGIAVGGEVLVNTRTSSNQLEASVAGLAGGGYVVIWQSQFQDGSGRGVYGQIFDASGSAVGAEFRVNETTTGDQDEASVAGLPDGGFVVTWTSSGQDGSGDGVYQRRFAADGSPYVFTPGFVEDGAAVTIAPSLQLGDVDSATLAGATVAITDHVAG
;
A
#
# COMPACT_ATOMS: atom_id res chain seq x y z
N ASP A 1 2.49 -32.70 -3.97
CA ASP A 1 2.79 -32.04 -5.26
C ASP A 1 2.36 -30.60 -5.20
N VAL A 2 3.22 -29.70 -5.68
CA VAL A 2 2.84 -28.31 -5.89
C VAL A 2 1.89 -28.26 -7.08
N GLY A 3 0.75 -27.60 -6.91
CA GLY A 3 -0.27 -27.42 -7.93
C GLY A 3 0.08 -26.30 -8.92
N ALA A 4 -0.93 -25.71 -9.55
CA ALA A 4 -0.74 -24.64 -10.53
C ALA A 4 -0.01 -23.42 -9.93
N GLN A 5 0.85 -22.79 -10.73
CA GLN A 5 1.44 -21.48 -10.48
C GLN A 5 0.92 -20.51 -11.54
N GLU A 6 0.32 -19.41 -11.11
CA GLU A 6 -0.53 -18.56 -11.95
C GLU A 6 -0.38 -17.07 -11.61
N GLU A 7 -0.88 -16.21 -12.48
CA GLU A 7 -0.99 -14.76 -12.28
C GLU A 7 0.33 -14.08 -11.85
N PRO A 8 1.40 -14.19 -12.66
CA PRO A 8 2.66 -13.54 -12.34
C PRO A 8 2.55 -12.01 -12.49
N ALA A 9 3.13 -11.29 -11.55
CA ALA A 9 3.38 -9.86 -11.60
C ALA A 9 4.89 -9.61 -11.49
N VAL A 10 5.41 -8.57 -12.16
CA VAL A 10 6.84 -8.26 -12.20
C VAL A 10 7.12 -6.79 -11.91
N ALA A 11 8.19 -6.51 -11.17
CA ALA A 11 8.71 -5.17 -10.95
C ALA A 11 10.23 -5.11 -11.18
N ALA A 12 10.68 -4.05 -11.86
CA ALA A 12 12.10 -3.71 -11.93
C ALA A 12 12.58 -3.12 -10.59
N LEU A 13 13.84 -3.40 -10.25
CA LEU A 13 14.49 -2.91 -9.03
C LEU A 13 15.59 -1.89 -9.35
N ALA A 14 15.93 -1.07 -8.35
CA ALA A 14 16.89 0.02 -8.52
C ALA A 14 18.32 -0.43 -8.85
N ASP A 15 18.67 -1.68 -8.56
CA ASP A 15 19.98 -2.27 -8.88
C ASP A 15 20.05 -2.92 -10.27
N GLY A 16 19.00 -2.75 -11.08
CA GLY A 16 18.89 -3.32 -12.43
C GLY A 16 18.30 -4.73 -12.45
N GLY A 17 18.11 -5.36 -11.29
CA GLY A 17 17.40 -6.63 -11.17
C GLY A 17 15.88 -6.47 -11.28
N PHE A 18 15.17 -7.57 -11.03
CA PHE A 18 13.71 -7.59 -11.01
C PHE A 18 13.19 -8.62 -10.01
N VAL A 19 11.93 -8.48 -9.61
CA VAL A 19 11.21 -9.46 -8.78
C VAL A 19 9.96 -9.90 -9.51
N ILE A 20 9.66 -11.19 -9.46
CA ILE A 20 8.39 -11.76 -9.92
C ILE A 20 7.64 -12.26 -8.71
N ALA A 21 6.36 -11.93 -8.58
CA ALA A 21 5.43 -12.47 -7.60
C ALA A 21 4.32 -13.25 -8.32
N TRP A 22 3.85 -14.36 -7.76
CA TRP A 22 2.79 -15.20 -8.35
C TRP A 22 2.01 -15.93 -7.26
N ARG A 23 0.85 -16.51 -7.61
CA ARG A 23 0.14 -17.43 -6.71
C ARG A 23 0.52 -18.87 -7.00
N SER A 24 0.64 -19.71 -5.96
CA SER A 24 0.92 -21.14 -6.09
C SER A 24 -0.04 -21.98 -5.25
N LEU A 25 -0.66 -22.98 -5.86
CA LEU A 25 -1.58 -23.90 -5.21
C LEU A 25 -0.84 -24.97 -4.41
N GLY A 26 -1.07 -25.05 -3.10
CA GLY A 26 -0.60 -26.14 -2.25
C GLY A 26 0.88 -26.12 -1.89
N GLN A 27 1.65 -25.13 -2.34
CA GLN A 27 3.07 -25.00 -2.01
C GLN A 27 3.28 -24.68 -0.53
N ASP A 28 2.34 -23.95 0.10
CA ASP A 28 2.36 -23.62 1.53
C ASP A 28 1.64 -24.66 2.42
N GLY A 29 1.18 -25.77 1.82
CA GLY A 29 0.40 -26.81 2.49
C GLY A 29 -1.10 -26.52 2.58
N SER A 30 -1.61 -25.46 1.93
CA SER A 30 -3.03 -25.11 1.88
C SER A 30 -3.54 -24.87 0.45
N SER A 31 -4.42 -23.89 0.23
CA SER A 31 -4.90 -23.48 -1.08
C SER A 31 -3.85 -22.63 -1.81
N TYR A 32 -4.22 -21.50 -2.42
CA TYR A 32 -3.25 -20.60 -3.04
C TYR A 32 -2.51 -19.77 -1.99
N GLY A 33 -1.18 -19.79 -2.03
CA GLY A 33 -0.30 -18.83 -1.36
C GLY A 33 0.40 -17.92 -2.38
N VAL A 34 0.92 -16.78 -1.92
CA VAL A 34 1.68 -15.84 -2.75
C VAL A 34 3.17 -16.06 -2.57
N TYR A 35 3.89 -16.20 -3.67
CA TYR A 35 5.32 -16.43 -3.70
C TYR A 35 6.02 -15.35 -4.50
N ALA A 36 7.32 -15.16 -4.23
CA ALA A 36 8.16 -14.28 -5.02
C ALA A 36 9.56 -14.86 -5.24
N GLN A 37 10.19 -14.47 -6.35
CA GLN A 37 11.60 -14.72 -6.66
C GLN A 37 12.24 -13.43 -7.19
N ARG A 38 13.37 -13.07 -6.59
CA ARG A 38 14.22 -11.97 -7.02
C ARG A 38 15.30 -12.46 -7.97
N TYR A 39 15.62 -11.63 -8.95
CA TYR A 39 16.68 -11.83 -9.93
C TYR A 39 17.58 -10.60 -9.97
N ASP A 40 18.88 -10.80 -10.20
CA ASP A 40 19.83 -9.71 -10.43
C ASP A 40 19.76 -9.17 -11.87
N ALA A 41 20.61 -8.19 -12.18
CA ALA A 41 20.63 -7.53 -13.50
C ALA A 41 21.04 -8.46 -14.66
N ASP A 42 21.70 -9.57 -14.36
CA ASP A 42 22.07 -10.61 -15.33
C ASP A 42 20.97 -11.68 -15.47
N GLY A 43 19.87 -11.55 -14.70
CA GLY A 43 18.76 -12.49 -14.68
C GLY A 43 19.05 -13.75 -13.86
N ILE A 44 20.04 -13.72 -12.97
CA ILE A 44 20.35 -14.83 -12.06
C ILE A 44 19.49 -14.70 -10.80
N ALA A 45 18.88 -15.81 -10.38
CA ALA A 45 18.07 -15.85 -9.17
C ALA A 45 18.92 -15.48 -7.94
N VAL A 46 18.44 -14.51 -7.16
CA VAL A 46 19.02 -14.12 -5.88
C VAL A 46 18.27 -14.85 -4.77
N GLY A 47 18.90 -15.87 -4.19
CA GLY A 47 18.24 -16.76 -3.24
C GLY A 47 17.27 -17.75 -3.92
N GLY A 48 16.35 -18.31 -3.14
CA GLY A 48 15.27 -19.16 -3.65
C GLY A 48 13.91 -18.46 -3.54
N GLU A 49 12.87 -19.17 -3.96
CA GLU A 49 11.49 -18.68 -3.84
C GLU A 49 11.13 -18.45 -2.38
N VAL A 50 10.44 -17.36 -2.11
CA VAL A 50 9.97 -16.99 -0.78
C VAL A 50 8.45 -16.98 -0.73
N LEU A 51 7.88 -17.54 0.34
CA LEU A 51 6.47 -17.35 0.68
C LEU A 51 6.28 -15.92 1.20
N VAL A 52 5.42 -15.15 0.55
CA VAL A 52 5.19 -13.72 0.82
C VAL A 52 4.22 -13.53 1.98
N ASN A 53 3.10 -14.25 1.97
CA ASN A 53 2.08 -14.19 3.02
C ASN A 53 2.49 -15.03 4.25
N THR A 54 2.19 -14.53 5.45
CA THR A 54 2.33 -15.31 6.69
C THR A 54 1.07 -16.15 6.95
N ARG A 55 -0.10 -15.62 6.62
CA ARG A 55 -1.35 -16.37 6.70
C ARG A 55 -1.49 -17.33 5.53
N THR A 56 -1.55 -18.63 5.79
CA THR A 56 -1.68 -19.68 4.77
C THR A 56 -3.08 -20.29 4.68
N SER A 57 -4.01 -19.91 5.55
CA SER A 57 -5.38 -20.44 5.47
C SER A 57 -6.16 -19.78 4.34
N SER A 58 -6.96 -20.59 3.62
CA SER A 58 -7.75 -20.16 2.47
C SER A 58 -6.86 -19.64 1.33
N ASN A 59 -7.37 -18.75 0.47
CA ASN A 59 -6.61 -18.27 -0.69
C ASN A 59 -5.98 -16.90 -0.43
N GLN A 60 -4.74 -16.78 -0.87
CA GLN A 60 -4.03 -15.54 -1.12
C GLN A 60 -3.82 -15.42 -2.64
N LEU A 61 -4.34 -14.34 -3.23
CA LEU A 61 -4.56 -14.20 -4.67
C LEU A 61 -4.12 -12.83 -5.18
N GLU A 62 -4.04 -12.68 -6.51
CA GLU A 62 -3.91 -11.40 -7.21
C GLU A 62 -2.75 -10.54 -6.66
N ALA A 63 -1.54 -11.11 -6.70
CA ALA A 63 -0.36 -10.42 -6.24
C ALA A 63 -0.01 -9.24 -7.17
N SER A 64 0.37 -8.12 -6.59
CA SER A 64 0.96 -6.97 -7.29
C SER A 64 2.25 -6.56 -6.58
N VAL A 65 3.24 -6.11 -7.34
CA VAL A 65 4.59 -5.86 -6.82
C VAL A 65 5.15 -4.55 -7.36
N ALA A 66 5.85 -3.80 -6.50
CA ALA A 66 6.56 -2.59 -6.88
C ALA A 66 7.95 -2.53 -6.23
N GLY A 67 8.94 -2.08 -6.99
CA GLY A 67 10.25 -1.71 -6.46
C GLY A 67 10.15 -0.42 -5.63
N LEU A 68 10.92 -0.37 -4.54
CA LEU A 68 10.99 0.78 -3.63
C LEU A 68 12.33 1.51 -3.76
N ALA A 69 12.34 2.78 -3.35
CA ALA A 69 13.60 3.51 -3.18
C ALA A 69 14.47 2.78 -2.15
N GLY A 70 15.77 2.61 -2.44
CA GLY A 70 16.69 1.83 -1.61
C GLY A 70 16.87 0.37 -2.04
N GLY A 71 16.20 -0.07 -3.12
CA GLY A 71 16.44 -1.37 -3.75
C GLY A 71 15.60 -2.52 -3.20
N GLY A 72 14.80 -2.27 -2.16
CA GLY A 72 13.75 -3.19 -1.70
C GLY A 72 12.53 -3.21 -2.61
N TYR A 73 11.51 -3.97 -2.21
CA TYR A 73 10.23 -4.06 -2.93
C TYR A 73 9.09 -4.31 -1.96
N VAL A 74 7.87 -3.99 -2.39
CA VAL A 74 6.62 -4.32 -1.69
C VAL A 74 5.80 -5.24 -2.57
N VAL A 75 5.24 -6.29 -1.97
CA VAL A 75 4.23 -7.14 -2.58
C VAL A 75 2.93 -6.92 -1.85
N ILE A 76 1.85 -6.69 -2.59
CA ILE A 76 0.48 -6.69 -2.07
C ILE A 76 -0.30 -7.87 -2.66
N TRP A 77 -1.33 -8.31 -1.97
CA TRP A 77 -2.21 -9.40 -2.42
C TRP A 77 -3.59 -9.29 -1.77
N GLN A 78 -4.55 -10.03 -2.31
CA GLN A 78 -5.84 -10.28 -1.66
C GLN A 78 -5.75 -11.51 -0.76
N SER A 79 -6.31 -11.43 0.45
CA SER A 79 -6.35 -12.54 1.40
C SER A 79 -7.79 -12.81 1.84
N GLN A 80 -8.25 -14.04 1.62
CA GLN A 80 -9.60 -14.45 1.97
C GLN A 80 -9.78 -14.66 3.47
N PHE A 81 -10.83 -14.06 4.04
CA PHE A 81 -11.27 -14.23 5.43
C PHE A 81 -10.23 -13.81 6.48
N GLN A 82 -9.20 -13.05 6.09
CA GLN A 82 -8.12 -12.67 7.00
C GLN A 82 -8.55 -11.62 8.02
N ASP A 83 -9.42 -10.69 7.61
CA ASP A 83 -10.00 -9.66 8.46
C ASP A 83 -11.34 -10.07 9.10
N GLY A 84 -11.79 -11.30 8.88
CA GLY A 84 -13.07 -11.82 9.37
C GLY A 84 -14.28 -11.57 8.46
N SER A 85 -14.08 -11.01 7.26
CA SER A 85 -15.12 -10.87 6.24
C SER A 85 -14.71 -11.55 4.92
N GLY A 86 -14.94 -10.92 3.76
CA GLY A 86 -14.58 -11.44 2.45
C GLY A 86 -13.07 -11.37 2.17
N ARG A 87 -12.70 -10.84 1.00
CA ARG A 87 -11.30 -10.56 0.64
C ARG A 87 -10.85 -9.22 1.20
N GLY A 88 -9.71 -9.19 1.89
CA GLY A 88 -9.02 -7.96 2.25
C GLY A 88 -7.68 -7.82 1.51
N VAL A 89 -7.15 -6.60 1.42
CA VAL A 89 -5.86 -6.31 0.77
C VAL A 89 -4.76 -6.24 1.82
N TYR A 90 -3.69 -7.00 1.61
CA TYR A 90 -2.54 -7.10 2.51
C TYR A 90 -1.25 -6.82 1.76
N GLY A 91 -0.19 -6.50 2.51
CA GLY A 91 1.13 -6.24 1.96
C GLY A 91 2.25 -6.73 2.85
N GLN A 92 3.42 -6.94 2.23
CA GLN A 92 4.67 -7.26 2.89
C GLN A 92 5.82 -6.56 2.18
N ILE A 93 6.73 -5.99 2.96
CA ILE A 93 7.90 -5.27 2.47
C ILE A 93 9.11 -6.19 2.56
N PHE A 94 9.99 -6.09 1.56
CA PHE A 94 11.25 -6.80 1.48
C PHE A 94 12.38 -5.81 1.25
N ASP A 95 13.52 -6.06 1.88
CA ASP A 95 14.74 -5.30 1.64
C ASP A 95 15.43 -5.74 0.32
N ALA A 96 16.53 -5.07 -0.03
CA ALA A 96 17.28 -5.36 -1.25
C ALA A 96 17.89 -6.78 -1.30
N SER A 97 17.99 -7.47 -0.16
CA SER A 97 18.43 -8.87 -0.10
C SER A 97 17.29 -9.87 -0.34
N GLY A 98 16.05 -9.39 -0.42
CA GLY A 98 14.85 -10.23 -0.45
C GLY A 98 14.40 -10.72 0.92
N SER A 99 14.89 -10.09 2.01
CA SER A 99 14.46 -10.42 3.36
C SER A 99 13.25 -9.58 3.76
N ALA A 100 12.26 -10.19 4.39
CA ALA A 100 11.09 -9.52 4.92
C ALA A 100 11.47 -8.41 5.93
N VAL A 101 10.89 -7.22 5.76
CA VAL A 101 11.03 -6.08 6.66
C VAL A 101 9.73 -5.92 7.44
N GLY A 102 9.76 -6.29 8.71
CA GLY A 102 8.57 -6.27 9.57
C GLY A 102 7.60 -7.42 9.27
N ALA A 103 6.38 -7.26 9.77
CA ALA A 103 5.28 -8.20 9.56
C ALA A 103 4.38 -7.76 8.41
N GLU A 104 3.63 -8.71 7.85
CA GLU A 104 2.55 -8.38 6.93
C GLU A 104 1.56 -7.38 7.56
N PHE A 105 1.00 -6.50 6.74
CA PHE A 105 0.10 -5.44 7.17
C PHE A 105 -1.14 -5.37 6.28
N ARG A 106 -2.27 -4.95 6.86
CA ARG A 106 -3.51 -4.73 6.09
C ARG A 106 -3.48 -3.36 5.44
N VAL A 107 -3.74 -3.33 4.14
CA VAL A 107 -3.79 -2.11 3.33
C VAL A 107 -5.12 -1.38 3.55
N ASN A 108 -6.24 -2.08 3.37
CA ASN A 108 -7.58 -1.52 3.52
C ASN A 108 -7.96 -1.29 4.99
N GLU A 109 -8.79 -0.28 5.25
CA GLU A 109 -9.36 -0.01 6.59
C GLU A 109 -10.74 -0.65 6.73
N THR A 110 -11.58 -0.51 5.71
CA THR A 110 -12.90 -1.14 5.61
C THR A 110 -12.76 -2.64 5.43
N THR A 111 -13.40 -3.42 6.30
CA THR A 111 -13.35 -4.89 6.24
C THR A 111 -14.67 -5.50 5.78
N THR A 112 -15.74 -4.72 5.61
CA THR A 112 -17.02 -5.30 5.18
C THR A 112 -17.01 -5.52 3.68
N GLY A 113 -17.43 -6.71 3.23
CA GLY A 113 -17.46 -7.05 1.81
C GLY A 113 -16.08 -7.39 1.27
N ASP A 114 -15.95 -7.36 -0.06
CA ASP A 114 -14.69 -7.66 -0.74
C ASP A 114 -13.91 -6.38 -1.06
N GLN A 115 -12.58 -6.48 -0.94
CA GLN A 115 -11.62 -5.50 -1.40
C GLN A 115 -10.69 -6.17 -2.41
N ASP A 116 -10.84 -5.78 -3.68
CA ASP A 116 -10.34 -6.50 -4.84
C ASP A 116 -9.46 -5.62 -5.76
N GLU A 117 -8.95 -6.23 -6.84
CA GLU A 117 -8.23 -5.58 -7.94
C GLU A 117 -7.12 -4.63 -7.47
N ALA A 118 -6.36 -5.07 -6.47
CA ALA A 118 -5.37 -4.24 -5.82
C ALA A 118 -4.13 -4.01 -6.71
N SER A 119 -3.60 -2.79 -6.70
CA SER A 119 -2.39 -2.41 -7.44
C SER A 119 -1.50 -1.50 -6.61
N VAL A 120 -0.18 -1.64 -6.74
CA VAL A 120 0.81 -0.86 -5.99
C VAL A 120 1.78 -0.12 -6.92
N ALA A 121 2.15 1.09 -6.52
CA ALA A 121 3.22 1.87 -7.15
C ALA A 121 4.16 2.46 -6.09
N GLY A 122 5.47 2.28 -6.29
CA GLY A 122 6.50 2.97 -5.52
C GLY A 122 6.54 4.47 -5.87
N LEU A 123 6.86 5.31 -4.89
CA LEU A 123 6.89 6.77 -5.01
C LEU A 123 8.32 7.31 -4.91
N PRO A 124 8.63 8.47 -5.54
CA PRO A 124 9.97 9.07 -5.50
C PRO A 124 10.49 9.44 -4.10
N ASP A 125 9.58 9.65 -3.15
CA ASP A 125 9.91 9.92 -1.74
C ASP A 125 10.23 8.66 -0.92
N GLY A 126 10.23 7.49 -1.57
CA GLY A 126 10.49 6.19 -0.98
C GLY A 126 9.26 5.50 -0.39
N GLY A 127 8.12 6.17 -0.31
CA GLY A 127 6.86 5.54 0.03
C GLY A 127 6.26 4.73 -1.13
N PHE A 128 5.03 4.31 -0.95
CA PHE A 128 4.24 3.66 -2.00
C PHE A 128 2.75 4.01 -1.87
N VAL A 129 2.01 3.89 -2.96
CA VAL A 129 0.55 4.03 -2.96
C VAL A 129 -0.06 2.70 -3.41
N VAL A 130 -1.13 2.31 -2.74
CA VAL A 130 -1.94 1.15 -3.10
C VAL A 130 -3.32 1.62 -3.47
N THR A 131 -3.87 1.11 -4.58
CA THR A 131 -5.26 1.28 -4.98
C THR A 131 -5.99 -0.06 -4.94
N TRP A 132 -7.29 -0.07 -4.67
CA TRP A 132 -8.13 -1.27 -4.70
C TRP A 132 -9.59 -0.88 -4.97
N THR A 133 -10.41 -1.84 -5.39
CA THR A 133 -11.87 -1.70 -5.41
C THR A 133 -12.46 -2.17 -4.09
N SER A 134 -13.49 -1.51 -3.58
CA SER A 134 -14.23 -1.98 -2.39
C SER A 134 -15.71 -2.01 -2.65
N SER A 135 -16.35 -3.15 -2.34
CA SER A 135 -17.78 -3.35 -2.54
C SER A 135 -18.61 -2.70 -1.45
N GLY A 136 -19.48 -1.77 -1.83
CA GLY A 136 -20.49 -1.18 -0.93
C GLY A 136 -19.95 -0.29 0.18
N GLN A 137 -18.67 0.09 0.13
CA GLN A 137 -18.04 0.89 1.20
C GLN A 137 -18.66 2.29 1.35
N ASP A 138 -19.10 2.91 0.25
CA ASP A 138 -19.77 4.21 0.25
C ASP A 138 -21.31 4.12 0.20
N GLY A 139 -21.85 2.92 0.41
CA GLY A 139 -23.29 2.65 0.27
C GLY A 139 -23.78 2.52 -1.18
N SER A 140 -22.87 2.52 -2.16
CA SER A 140 -23.16 2.25 -3.57
C SER A 140 -22.61 0.89 -4.02
N GLY A 141 -22.27 0.72 -5.30
CA GLY A 141 -21.63 -0.50 -5.82
C GLY A 141 -20.14 -0.57 -5.45
N ASP A 142 -19.31 -1.01 -6.39
CA ASP A 142 -17.86 -1.01 -6.20
C ASP A 142 -17.30 0.41 -6.42
N GLY A 143 -16.47 0.87 -5.48
CA GLY A 143 -15.73 2.13 -5.58
C GLY A 143 -14.22 1.89 -5.60
N VAL A 144 -13.46 2.81 -6.21
CA VAL A 144 -11.98 2.76 -6.21
C VAL A 144 -11.46 3.61 -5.06
N TYR A 145 -10.59 3.00 -4.26
CA TYR A 145 -9.97 3.59 -3.07
C TYR A 145 -8.46 3.57 -3.19
N GLN A 146 -7.79 4.39 -2.39
CA GLN A 146 -6.34 4.42 -2.30
C GLN A 146 -5.86 4.63 -0.88
N ARG A 147 -4.63 4.21 -0.61
CA ARG A 147 -3.89 4.54 0.60
C ARG A 147 -2.41 4.65 0.28
N ARG A 148 -1.81 5.71 0.81
CA ARG A 148 -0.38 5.95 0.72
C ARG A 148 0.30 5.49 2.00
N PHE A 149 1.49 4.95 1.85
CA PHE A 149 2.33 4.45 2.91
C PHE A 149 3.73 5.06 2.81
N ALA A 150 4.39 5.18 3.96
CA ALA A 150 5.82 5.42 4.02
C ALA A 150 6.60 4.15 3.65
N ALA A 151 7.92 4.27 3.48
CA ALA A 151 8.80 3.17 3.08
C ALA A 151 8.77 1.95 4.02
N ASP A 152 8.42 2.16 5.29
CA ASP A 152 8.32 1.13 6.33
C ASP A 152 6.93 0.46 6.40
N GLY A 153 6.01 0.83 5.52
CA GLY A 153 4.64 0.31 5.52
C GLY A 153 3.71 0.98 6.54
N SER A 154 4.17 2.02 7.25
CA SER A 154 3.27 2.83 8.06
C SER A 154 2.36 3.68 7.15
N PRO A 155 1.07 3.85 7.50
CA PRO A 155 0.18 4.74 6.75
C PRO A 155 0.76 6.15 6.70
N TYR A 156 0.85 6.73 5.51
CA TYR A 156 1.41 8.06 5.34
C TYR A 156 0.47 9.09 5.99
N VAL A 157 0.95 9.77 7.02
CA VAL A 157 0.25 10.90 7.62
C VAL A 157 0.70 12.17 6.92
N PHE A 158 -0.20 12.74 6.11
CA PHE A 158 0.04 14.09 5.58
C PHE A 158 -0.01 15.07 6.76
N THR A 159 1.17 15.55 7.16
CA THR A 159 1.26 16.71 8.05
C THR A 159 1.40 17.92 7.15
N PRO A 160 0.36 18.77 7.03
CA PRO A 160 0.49 19.99 6.25
C PRO A 160 1.60 20.84 6.87
N GLY A 161 2.72 20.96 6.16
CA GLY A 161 3.77 21.90 6.50
C GLY A 161 3.46 23.22 5.81
N PHE A 162 2.68 24.09 6.46
CA PHE A 162 2.71 25.50 6.07
C PHE A 162 4.00 26.08 6.65
N VAL A 163 4.75 26.84 5.86
CA VAL A 163 5.97 27.51 6.34
C VAL A 163 5.82 29.01 6.20
N GLU A 164 6.08 29.75 7.27
CA GLU A 164 6.17 31.21 7.28
C GLU A 164 7.59 31.55 7.74
N ASP A 165 8.35 32.25 6.90
CA ASP A 165 9.75 32.63 7.13
C ASP A 165 10.67 31.49 7.59
N GLY A 166 10.43 30.29 7.04
CA GLY A 166 11.22 29.10 7.33
C GLY A 166 10.86 28.39 8.63
N ALA A 167 9.89 28.89 9.40
CA ALA A 167 9.32 28.21 10.55
C ALA A 167 8.06 27.42 10.14
N ALA A 168 7.89 26.22 10.70
CA ALA A 168 6.69 25.43 10.49
C ALA A 168 5.49 26.08 11.20
N VAL A 169 4.48 26.46 10.42
CA VAL A 169 3.16 26.88 10.87
C VAL A 169 2.31 25.64 11.08
N THR A 170 1.95 25.37 12.34
CA THR A 170 1.04 24.28 12.70
C THR A 170 -0.38 24.81 12.68
N ILE A 171 -1.24 24.28 11.80
CA ILE A 171 -2.68 24.49 11.91
C ILE A 171 -3.21 23.57 12.99
N ALA A 172 -3.81 24.14 14.04
CA ALA A 172 -4.38 23.35 15.12
C ALA A 172 -5.48 22.42 14.54
N PRO A 173 -5.50 21.12 14.88
CA PRO A 173 -6.50 20.18 14.39
C PRO A 173 -7.93 20.54 14.83
N SER A 174 -8.07 21.44 15.80
CA SER A 174 -9.34 21.99 16.27
C SER A 174 -9.83 23.22 15.50
N LEU A 175 -9.13 23.70 14.46
CA LEU A 175 -9.59 24.85 13.67
C LEU A 175 -10.91 24.50 12.96
N GLN A 176 -11.97 25.23 13.29
CA GLN A 176 -13.27 25.11 12.64
C GLN A 176 -13.50 26.36 11.79
N LEU A 177 -13.80 26.20 10.50
CA LEU A 177 -14.30 27.26 9.63
C LEU A 177 -15.76 26.95 9.33
N GLY A 178 -16.66 27.86 9.70
CA GLY A 178 -18.10 27.71 9.48
C GLY A 178 -18.69 28.99 8.91
N ASP A 179 -19.61 28.83 7.97
CA ASP A 179 -20.47 29.90 7.50
C ASP A 179 -21.58 30.13 8.55
N VAL A 180 -21.68 31.35 9.09
CA VAL A 180 -22.62 31.68 10.17
C VAL A 180 -23.90 32.31 9.62
N ASP A 181 -23.90 32.81 8.38
CA ASP A 181 -25.11 33.28 7.71
C ASP A 181 -25.05 33.28 6.16
N SER A 182 -26.09 32.67 5.59
CA SER A 182 -26.56 32.71 4.18
C SER A 182 -26.19 31.53 3.28
N ALA A 183 -27.08 31.26 2.31
CA ALA A 183 -27.19 29.98 1.60
C ALA A 183 -26.13 29.71 0.52
N THR A 184 -25.14 30.58 0.34
CA THR A 184 -24.10 30.44 -0.69
C THR A 184 -22.81 31.12 -0.26
N LEU A 185 -21.86 30.35 0.26
CA LEU A 185 -20.47 30.78 0.44
C LEU A 185 -19.76 30.79 -0.93
N ALA A 186 -19.49 31.96 -1.48
CA ALA A 186 -18.73 32.09 -2.75
C ALA A 186 -17.22 31.81 -2.57
N GLY A 187 -16.74 31.81 -1.33
CA GLY A 187 -15.36 31.51 -0.94
C GLY A 187 -15.00 32.20 0.38
N ALA A 188 -14.00 31.68 1.07
CA ALA A 188 -13.37 32.32 2.22
C ALA A 188 -11.85 32.25 2.07
N THR A 189 -11.16 33.37 2.31
CA THR A 189 -9.70 33.41 2.38
C THR A 189 -9.30 33.66 3.82
N VAL A 190 -8.53 32.75 4.41
CA VAL A 190 -7.88 32.95 5.71
C VAL A 190 -6.43 33.30 5.44
N ALA A 191 -6.04 34.54 5.76
CA ALA A 191 -4.64 34.97 5.75
C ALA A 191 -4.14 34.97 7.19
N ILE A 192 -3.06 34.23 7.45
CA ILE A 192 -2.28 34.32 8.68
C ILE A 192 -1.03 35.13 8.29
N THR A 193 -0.75 36.20 9.03
CA THR A 193 0.40 37.06 8.79
C THR A 193 1.15 37.30 10.10
N ASP A 194 2.47 37.33 10.02
CA ASP A 194 3.38 37.87 11.03
C ASP A 194 2.83 39.16 11.67
N HIS A 195 2.84 39.20 13.00
CA HIS A 195 2.69 40.44 13.74
C HIS A 195 4.01 41.21 13.73
N VAL A 196 4.15 42.13 12.77
CA VAL A 196 5.23 43.12 12.81
C VAL A 196 4.91 44.13 13.93
N ALA A 197 5.46 43.91 15.12
CA ALA A 197 5.46 44.93 16.17
C ALA A 197 6.37 46.09 15.72
N GLY A 198 5.78 47.27 15.54
CA GLY A 198 6.46 48.51 15.14
C GLY A 198 7.38 49.09 16.22
#